data_AF-D1ADG8-F1
#
_entry.id   AF-D1ADG8-F1
#
_cell.length_a   1.000
_cell.length_b   1.000
_cell.length_c   1.000
_cell.angle_alpha   90.00
_cell.angle_beta   90.00
_cell.angle_gamma   90.00
#
_symmetry.space_group_name_H-M   'P 1'
#
loop_
_entity.id
_entity.type
_entity.pdbx_description
1 polymer ?
#
loop_
_entity_poly.entity_id
_entity_poly.type
_entity_poly.pdbx_seq_one_letter_code
_entity_poly.pdbx_strand_id
1 'polypeptide(L)'
;MKSLLRRARRAGALAAVALLALPAAPAHAEPAIRLDRTTVKVGQTLTVRLVGWPAGNVLVELCGNEGLRGTVDCAVASSASTYVQEGRTATVMLSVGKPPIGCPCVVSVRPVSGGTARTVPIKVSGVPTLSEAERRTATAAGSSRKLTATKVTVTGGGPGEAWFGGTAHRTLRVTLRNEGTATLTDPPLSLTVGRGPEPTEPITAPALGTLAPGQERTYAIPFSVGAPAFGRYTVRGEITGLDEPISFTAHTSSYPWALPVLAALVLPLTGLTARRGKHALRRPPAALTATGLPPRTMNQAVAANVAWWSQTRNLSPEQVASSLGSLTGRPRTPADLDPANPSCSLDADDLLALSRILDVPLPALLFTTSAPGLPGDASAPAAASEQTQRLPKVQKDQPVQQPEKTSP
;
A
#
# COMPACT_ATOMS: atom_id res chain seq x y z
N MET A 1 -46.54 20.55 -30.66
CA MET A 1 -45.25 21.28 -30.57
C MET A 1 -45.29 22.68 -29.93
N LYS A 2 -46.40 23.45 -29.97
CA LYS A 2 -46.42 24.85 -29.46
C LYS A 2 -46.51 25.02 -27.92
N SER A 3 -46.83 23.97 -27.15
CA SER A 3 -46.99 24.06 -25.68
C SER A 3 -45.69 23.82 -24.89
N LEU A 4 -44.72 23.09 -25.46
CA LEU A 4 -43.45 22.76 -24.80
C LEU A 4 -42.48 23.96 -24.75
N LEU A 5 -42.52 24.84 -25.75
CA LEU A 5 -41.68 26.05 -25.81
C LEU A 5 -42.05 27.13 -24.78
N ARG A 6 -43.29 27.14 -24.27
CA ARG A 6 -43.72 28.14 -23.27
C ARG A 6 -43.31 27.79 -21.84
N ARG A 7 -43.12 26.49 -21.53
CA ARG A 7 -42.68 26.04 -20.20
C ARG A 7 -41.18 26.28 -19.97
N ALA A 8 -40.36 26.17 -21.01
CA ALA A 8 -38.92 26.45 -20.93
C ALA A 8 -38.60 27.94 -20.64
N ARG A 9 -39.41 28.88 -21.14
CA ARG A 9 -39.22 30.32 -20.88
C ARG A 9 -39.56 30.76 -19.45
N ARG A 10 -40.44 30.04 -18.74
CA ARG A 10 -40.82 30.39 -17.35
C ARG A 10 -39.83 29.85 -16.31
N ALA A 11 -39.13 28.75 -16.59
CA ALA A 11 -38.10 28.21 -15.70
C ALA A 11 -36.82 29.06 -15.71
N GLY A 12 -36.48 29.70 -16.85
CA GLY A 12 -35.32 30.59 -16.95
C GLY A 12 -35.47 31.93 -16.21
N ALA A 13 -36.71 32.44 -16.09
CA ALA A 13 -36.96 33.72 -15.44
C ALA A 13 -36.87 33.66 -13.90
N LEU A 14 -37.21 32.51 -13.29
CA LEU A 14 -37.11 32.31 -11.84
C LEU A 14 -35.68 32.00 -11.37
N ALA A 15 -34.83 31.41 -12.23
CA ALA A 15 -33.42 31.21 -11.92
C ALA A 15 -32.58 32.49 -12.02
N ALA A 16 -33.00 33.47 -12.83
CA ALA A 16 -32.29 34.74 -12.99
C ALA A 16 -32.51 35.72 -11.83
N VAL A 17 -33.65 35.65 -11.12
CA VAL A 17 -33.93 36.54 -9.98
C VAL A 17 -33.26 36.05 -8.68
N ALA A 18 -32.98 34.74 -8.56
CA ALA A 18 -32.33 34.18 -7.37
C ALA A 18 -30.81 34.48 -7.29
N LEU A 19 -30.14 34.82 -8.39
CA LEU A 19 -28.71 35.19 -8.37
C LEU A 19 -28.44 36.65 -7.98
N LEU A 20 -29.47 37.50 -7.90
CA LEU A 20 -29.32 38.92 -7.54
C LEU A 20 -29.39 39.18 -6.02
N ALA A 21 -29.58 38.14 -5.21
CA ALA A 21 -29.69 38.23 -3.75
C ALA A 21 -28.46 37.63 -3.01
N LEU A 22 -27.30 37.50 -3.67
CA LEU A 22 -26.07 37.26 -2.92
C LEU A 22 -25.68 38.54 -2.17
N PRO A 23 -25.56 38.51 -0.83
CA PRO A 23 -24.98 39.63 -0.11
C PRO A 23 -23.58 39.85 -0.66
N ALA A 24 -23.32 41.06 -1.18
CA ALA A 24 -21.98 41.47 -1.55
C ALA A 24 -21.10 41.30 -0.31
N ALA A 25 -20.15 40.36 -0.36
CA ALA A 25 -19.12 40.25 0.66
C ALA A 25 -18.49 41.65 0.82
N PRO A 26 -18.28 42.14 2.05
CA PRO A 26 -17.65 43.43 2.25
C PRO A 26 -16.32 43.40 1.51
N ALA A 27 -16.11 44.34 0.59
CA ALA A 27 -14.82 44.52 -0.05
C ALA A 27 -13.82 44.79 1.08
N HIS A 28 -13.00 43.80 1.42
CA HIS A 28 -11.92 43.97 2.38
C HIS A 28 -11.00 45.03 1.81
N ALA A 29 -11.07 46.24 2.37
CA ALA A 29 -10.18 47.33 2.00
C ALA A 29 -8.74 46.85 2.19
N GLU A 30 -7.87 47.10 1.21
CA GLU A 30 -6.48 46.66 1.30
C GLU A 30 -5.81 47.30 2.54
N PRO A 31 -5.08 46.51 3.36
CA PRO A 31 -4.41 47.03 4.54
C PRO A 31 -3.47 48.18 4.20
N ALA A 32 -3.73 49.35 4.77
CA ALA A 32 -2.99 50.58 4.52
C ALA A 32 -2.36 51.11 5.81
N ILE A 33 -1.19 51.74 5.66
CA ILE A 33 -0.45 52.42 6.73
C ILE A 33 -0.46 53.92 6.41
N ARG A 34 -0.90 54.73 7.36
CA ARG A 34 -0.89 56.20 7.28
C ARG A 34 -0.06 56.75 8.42
N LEU A 35 0.93 57.57 8.08
CA LEU A 35 1.77 58.26 9.06
C LEU A 35 1.23 59.68 9.26
N ASP A 36 1.28 60.19 10.48
CA ASP A 36 0.93 61.59 10.77
C ASP A 36 1.93 62.57 10.12
N ARG A 37 3.17 62.13 9.88
CA ARG A 37 4.24 62.91 9.26
C ARG A 37 5.17 62.01 8.44
N THR A 38 5.89 62.59 7.49
CA THR A 38 6.84 61.88 6.61
C THR A 38 8.30 62.04 7.04
N THR A 39 8.57 62.89 8.02
CA THR A 39 9.91 63.13 8.59
C THR A 39 9.85 63.15 10.11
N VAL A 40 10.79 62.46 10.77
CA VAL A 40 10.85 62.35 12.24
C VAL A 40 12.30 62.26 12.72
N LYS A 41 12.60 62.67 13.95
CA LYS A 41 13.94 62.53 14.54
C LYS A 41 14.00 61.35 15.50
N VAL A 42 15.15 60.68 15.60
CA VAL A 42 15.39 59.68 16.66
C VAL A 42 15.08 60.26 18.04
N GLY A 43 14.35 59.49 18.86
CA GLY A 43 13.85 59.87 20.18
C GLY A 43 12.47 60.53 20.18
N GLN A 44 11.90 60.86 19.02
CA GLN A 44 10.53 61.37 18.94
C GLN A 44 9.51 60.22 18.81
N THR A 45 8.23 60.58 18.90
CA THR A 45 7.12 59.66 18.69
C THR A 45 6.44 59.93 17.35
N LEU A 46 6.12 58.85 16.64
CA LEU A 46 5.43 58.86 15.36
C LEU A 46 4.04 58.22 15.53
N THR A 47 3.00 58.86 15.00
CA THR A 47 1.65 58.29 15.05
C THR A 47 1.39 57.49 13.78
N VAL A 48 1.18 56.19 13.95
CA VAL A 48 0.90 55.26 12.85
C VAL A 48 -0.57 54.85 12.91
N ARG A 49 -1.30 55.16 11.84
CA ARG A 49 -2.70 54.80 11.68
C ARG A 49 -2.83 53.64 10.69
N LEU A 50 -3.56 52.62 11.11
CA LEU A 50 -3.78 51.38 10.40
C LEU A 50 -5.24 51.34 9.93
N VAL A 51 -5.44 51.11 8.63
CA VAL A 51 -6.77 51.10 7.98
C VAL A 51 -6.91 49.82 7.16
N GLY A 52 -8.07 49.15 7.22
CA GLY A 52 -8.32 47.95 6.42
C GLY A 52 -7.54 46.70 6.87
N TRP A 53 -6.98 46.71 8.08
CA TRP A 53 -6.26 45.54 8.61
C TRP A 53 -7.24 44.49 9.16
N PRO A 54 -6.93 43.18 9.01
CA PRO A 54 -7.69 42.12 9.67
C PRO A 54 -7.69 42.30 11.19
N ALA A 55 -8.72 41.75 11.85
CA ALA A 55 -8.77 41.76 13.31
C ALA A 55 -7.62 40.94 13.90
N GLY A 56 -6.91 41.50 14.89
CA GLY A 56 -5.79 40.83 15.53
C GLY A 56 -4.71 41.76 16.06
N ASN A 57 -3.70 41.17 16.70
CA ASN A 57 -2.53 41.90 17.17
C ASN A 57 -1.57 42.16 16.01
N VAL A 58 -1.09 43.41 15.91
CA VAL A 58 -0.09 43.83 14.94
C VAL A 58 1.10 44.44 15.64
N LEU A 59 2.27 44.25 15.05
CA LEU A 59 3.55 44.78 15.49
C LEU A 59 4.03 45.83 14.49
N VAL A 60 4.40 47.00 15.01
CA VAL A 60 4.87 48.16 14.25
C VAL A 60 6.31 48.46 14.64
N GLU A 61 7.19 48.56 13.65
CA GLU A 61 8.63 48.73 13.83
C GLU A 61 9.18 49.75 12.83
N LEU A 62 10.26 50.43 13.21
CA LEU A 62 11.06 51.24 12.29
C LEU A 62 12.24 50.42 11.79
N CYS A 63 12.39 50.27 10.48
CA CYS A 63 13.46 49.48 9.86
C CYS A 63 14.35 50.35 8.98
N GLY A 64 15.66 50.12 9.04
CA GLY A 64 16.62 50.61 8.05
C GLY A 64 16.71 49.67 6.85
N ASN A 65 17.51 50.02 5.84
CA ASN A 65 17.71 49.22 4.62
C ASN A 65 16.38 48.70 4.02
N GLU A 66 15.33 49.52 4.06
CA GLU A 66 13.96 49.18 3.62
C GLU A 66 13.33 47.94 4.28
N GLY A 67 13.93 47.43 5.36
CA GLY A 67 13.50 46.18 6.00
C GLY A 67 13.77 44.93 5.16
N LEU A 68 14.72 44.98 4.21
CA LEU A 68 14.98 43.90 3.25
C LEU A 68 15.39 42.58 3.90
N ARG A 69 16.07 42.60 5.05
CA ARG A 69 16.43 41.39 5.81
C ARG A 69 15.41 41.04 6.91
N GLY A 70 14.23 41.66 6.88
CA GLY A 70 13.20 41.51 7.89
C GLY A 70 13.56 42.19 9.22
N THR A 71 13.15 41.58 10.34
CA THR A 71 13.27 42.15 11.69
C THR A 71 14.71 42.50 12.10
N VAL A 72 15.73 41.88 11.51
CA VAL A 72 17.15 42.19 11.80
C VAL A 72 17.54 43.61 11.39
N ASP A 73 16.81 44.22 10.46
CA ASP A 73 17.01 45.60 10.02
C ASP A 73 16.18 46.60 10.86
N CYS A 74 15.39 46.11 11.83
CA CYS A 74 14.41 46.89 12.56
C CYS A 74 14.83 47.24 13.99
N ALA A 75 14.44 48.42 14.46
CA ALA A 75 14.62 48.89 15.83
C ALA A 75 13.63 48.20 16.79
N VAL A 76 13.83 46.89 17.03
CA VAL A 76 12.93 46.04 17.83
C VAL A 76 12.71 46.55 19.26
N ALA A 77 13.73 47.17 19.86
CA ALA A 77 13.67 47.70 21.23
C ALA A 77 12.72 48.89 21.38
N SER A 78 12.38 49.56 20.27
CA SER A 78 11.42 50.67 20.24
C SER A 78 10.17 50.31 19.44
N SER A 79 9.88 49.02 19.29
CA SER A 79 8.68 48.54 18.61
C SER A 79 7.42 48.88 19.41
N ALA A 80 6.29 48.95 18.70
CA ALA A 80 4.98 49.17 19.31
C ALA A 80 4.00 48.13 18.80
N SER A 81 3.15 47.61 19.68
CA SER A 81 2.09 46.67 19.32
C SER A 81 0.72 47.27 19.61
N THR A 82 -0.28 46.92 18.80
CA THR A 82 -1.67 47.30 19.04
C THR A 82 -2.62 46.21 18.56
N TYR A 83 -3.86 46.23 19.03
CA TYR A 83 -4.92 45.33 18.57
C TYR A 83 -5.81 46.07 17.57
N VAL A 84 -5.94 45.52 16.37
CA VAL A 84 -6.87 46.01 15.35
C VAL A 84 -8.22 45.31 15.55
N GLN A 85 -9.28 46.10 15.67
CA GLN A 85 -10.65 45.59 15.67
C GLN A 85 -11.18 45.48 14.24
N GLU A 86 -12.03 44.49 13.98
CA GLU A 86 -12.63 44.28 12.67
C GLU A 86 -13.33 45.53 12.14
N GLY A 87 -13.01 45.93 10.91
CA GLY A 87 -13.60 47.09 10.25
C GLY A 87 -13.26 48.46 10.85
N ARG A 88 -12.43 48.52 11.90
CA ARG A 88 -12.06 49.78 12.58
C ARG A 88 -10.62 50.17 12.28
N THR A 89 -10.36 51.47 12.39
CA THR A 89 -8.99 51.99 12.32
C THR A 89 -8.31 51.83 13.67
N ALA A 90 -7.04 51.42 13.65
CA ALA A 90 -6.20 51.39 14.85
C ALA A 90 -5.15 52.48 14.77
N THR A 91 -4.81 53.08 15.90
CA THR A 91 -3.74 54.09 15.99
C THR A 91 -2.74 53.62 17.02
N VAL A 92 -1.45 53.72 16.71
CA VAL A 92 -0.35 53.35 17.58
C VAL A 92 0.73 54.41 17.57
N MET A 93 1.30 54.67 18.74
CA MET A 93 2.39 55.61 18.94
C MET A 93 3.71 54.82 18.91
N LEU A 94 4.48 55.00 17.84
CA LEU A 94 5.78 54.36 17.66
C LEU A 94 6.88 55.27 18.21
N SER A 95 7.70 54.76 19.13
CA SER A 95 8.91 55.45 19.57
C SER A 95 10.00 55.27 18.52
N VAL A 96 10.55 56.36 18.01
CA VAL A 96 11.54 56.33 16.93
C VAL A 96 12.92 56.03 17.51
N GLY A 97 13.28 54.76 17.57
CA GLY A 97 14.64 54.29 17.88
C GLY A 97 15.58 54.33 16.68
N LYS A 98 16.89 54.20 16.92
CA LYS A 98 17.88 54.05 15.84
C LYS A 98 17.86 52.60 15.34
N PRO A 99 17.60 52.33 14.05
CA PRO A 99 17.70 50.98 13.49
C PRO A 99 19.15 50.48 13.47
N PRO A 100 19.39 49.15 13.49
CA PRO A 100 20.74 48.56 13.45
C PRO A 100 21.52 48.91 12.17
N ILE A 101 20.80 49.13 11.07
CA ILE A 101 21.33 49.50 9.75
C ILE A 101 20.77 50.86 9.31
N GLY A 102 21.50 51.60 8.50
CA GLY A 102 21.12 52.95 8.04
C GLY A 102 19.88 53.00 7.12
N CYS A 103 19.39 54.21 6.84
CA CYS A 103 18.25 54.44 5.93
C CYS A 103 18.64 54.18 4.46
N PRO A 104 17.70 53.98 3.49
CA PRO A 104 16.27 54.31 3.50
C PRO A 104 15.49 53.58 4.59
N CYS A 105 14.71 54.36 5.33
CA CYS A 105 13.96 53.85 6.46
C CYS A 105 12.50 53.66 6.10
N VAL A 106 11.89 52.61 6.66
CA VAL A 106 10.47 52.29 6.48
C VAL A 106 9.83 51.99 7.83
N VAL A 107 8.55 52.32 7.96
CA VAL A 107 7.70 51.79 9.03
C VAL A 107 7.12 50.47 8.55
N SER A 108 7.46 49.38 9.21
CA SER A 108 7.00 48.02 8.93
C SER A 108 5.89 47.63 9.90
N VAL A 109 4.78 47.13 9.37
CA VAL A 109 3.65 46.62 10.16
C VAL A 109 3.39 45.17 9.77
N ARG A 110 3.34 44.26 10.75
CA ARG A 110 3.05 42.84 10.54
C ARG A 110 2.06 42.29 11.56
N PRO A 111 1.18 41.34 11.19
CA PRO A 111 0.40 40.59 12.16
C PRO A 111 1.31 39.74 13.05
N VAL A 112 1.01 39.65 14.34
CA VAL A 112 1.75 38.80 15.28
C VAL A 112 1.51 37.32 15.02
N SER A 113 0.35 36.98 14.44
CA SER A 113 0.01 35.62 14.00
C SER A 113 0.80 35.14 12.77
N GLY A 114 1.67 35.98 12.21
CA GLY A 114 2.40 35.72 10.97
C GLY A 114 1.72 36.33 9.74
N GLY A 115 2.50 36.52 8.67
CA GLY A 115 2.07 37.14 7.41
C GLY A 115 3.10 38.12 6.86
N THR A 116 2.89 38.58 5.62
CA THR A 116 3.78 39.55 4.95
C THR A 116 3.67 40.92 5.60
N ALA A 117 4.81 41.50 5.97
CA ALA A 117 4.85 42.86 6.48
C ALA A 117 4.50 43.87 5.38
N ARG A 118 3.74 44.89 5.72
CA ARG A 118 3.50 46.05 4.86
C ARG A 118 4.40 47.19 5.33
N THR A 119 5.02 47.90 4.39
CA THR A 119 6.00 48.95 4.68
C THR A 119 5.61 50.27 4.05
N VAL A 120 5.88 51.38 4.74
CA VAL A 120 5.75 52.74 4.20
C VAL A 120 7.02 53.54 4.46
N PRO A 121 7.57 54.28 3.48
CA PRO A 121 8.82 55.02 3.64
C PRO A 121 8.68 56.20 4.61
N ILE A 122 9.75 56.48 5.37
CA ILE A 122 9.84 57.62 6.28
C ILE A 122 11.27 58.18 6.30
N LYS A 123 11.40 59.51 6.35
CA LYS A 123 12.70 60.18 6.56
C LYS A 123 13.02 60.28 8.05
N VAL A 124 14.15 59.73 8.47
CA VAL A 124 14.55 59.74 9.88
C VAL A 124 15.83 60.54 10.06
N SER A 125 15.75 61.65 10.77
CA SER A 125 16.90 62.47 11.12
C SER A 125 17.70 61.84 12.27
N GLY A 126 19.03 61.76 12.11
CA GLY A 126 19.93 61.14 13.10
C GLY A 126 20.32 59.69 12.78
N VAL A 127 19.95 59.19 11.60
CA VAL A 127 20.36 57.88 11.08
C VAL A 127 21.16 58.11 9.79
N PRO A 128 22.32 57.46 9.59
CA PRO A 128 23.07 57.59 8.33
C PRO A 128 22.27 57.02 7.16
N THR A 129 22.29 57.71 6.02
CA THR A 129 21.72 57.21 4.77
C THR A 129 22.77 56.37 4.05
N LEU A 130 22.42 55.14 3.73
CA LEU A 130 23.27 54.24 2.96
C LEU A 130 23.12 54.50 1.47
N SER A 131 24.24 54.53 0.77
CA SER A 131 24.28 54.46 -0.69
C SER A 131 23.74 53.10 -1.16
N GLU A 132 23.35 53.02 -2.43
CA GLU A 132 22.89 51.75 -3.02
C GLU A 132 23.96 50.64 -2.99
N ALA A 133 25.24 50.99 -3.09
CA ALA A 133 26.34 50.03 -2.98
C ALA A 133 26.48 49.48 -1.56
N GLU A 134 26.38 50.34 -0.54
CA GLU A 134 26.39 49.93 0.87
C GLU A 134 25.18 49.08 1.22
N ARG A 135 23.99 49.43 0.69
CA ARG A 135 22.78 48.61 0.86
C ARG A 135 22.92 47.24 0.23
N ARG A 136 23.40 47.15 -1.02
CA ARG A 136 23.66 45.87 -1.68
C ARG A 136 24.63 45.02 -0.86
N THR A 137 25.70 45.63 -0.36
CA THR A 137 26.68 44.95 0.49
C THR A 137 26.07 44.49 1.81
N ALA A 138 25.25 45.31 2.46
CA ALA A 138 24.64 44.98 3.74
C ALA A 138 23.51 43.95 3.62
N THR A 139 22.73 44.00 2.53
CA THR A 139 21.75 42.96 2.18
C THR A 139 22.45 41.65 1.85
N ALA A 140 23.55 41.68 1.10
CA ALA A 140 24.38 40.49 0.81
C ALA A 140 25.15 39.97 2.04
N ALA A 141 25.49 40.86 2.98
CA ALA A 141 26.06 40.52 4.28
C ALA A 141 25.00 40.00 5.26
N GLY A 142 23.72 40.03 4.89
CA GLY A 142 22.72 39.15 5.49
C GLY A 142 23.09 37.72 5.14
N SER A 143 23.32 36.89 6.16
CA SER A 143 23.64 35.49 5.96
C SER A 143 22.41 34.79 5.35
N SER A 144 22.39 34.51 4.06
CA SER A 144 21.28 33.79 3.44
C SER A 144 21.35 32.32 3.84
N ARG A 145 20.24 31.78 4.32
CA ARG A 145 20.08 30.39 4.74
C ARG A 145 19.34 29.65 3.64
N LYS A 146 20.10 29.18 2.64
CA LYS A 146 19.57 28.44 1.49
C LYS A 146 20.21 27.06 1.40
N LEU A 147 19.37 26.03 1.34
CA LEU A 147 19.81 24.64 1.17
C LEU A 147 19.09 24.04 -0.03
N THR A 148 19.77 23.21 -0.82
CA THR A 148 19.17 22.49 -1.95
C THR A 148 19.48 21.00 -1.82
N ALA A 149 18.48 20.15 -2.08
CA ALA A 149 18.69 18.71 -2.22
C ALA A 149 19.11 18.39 -3.65
N THR A 150 20.41 18.19 -3.89
CA THR A 150 20.98 17.97 -5.23
C THR A 150 20.74 16.56 -5.75
N LYS A 151 20.67 15.57 -4.85
CA LYS A 151 20.45 14.17 -5.21
C LYS A 151 19.63 13.47 -4.13
N VAL A 152 18.57 12.80 -4.55
CA VAL A 152 17.69 12.04 -3.65
C VAL A 152 17.45 10.68 -4.26
N THR A 153 17.86 9.62 -3.56
CA THR A 153 17.74 8.25 -4.05
C THR A 153 17.40 7.33 -2.88
N VAL A 154 16.53 6.34 -3.10
CA VAL A 154 16.33 5.26 -2.15
C VAL A 154 17.05 4.03 -2.68
N THR A 155 17.88 3.46 -1.83
CA THR A 155 18.64 2.24 -2.11
C THR A 155 18.26 1.14 -1.12
N GLY A 156 18.61 -0.09 -1.46
CA GLY A 156 18.17 -1.27 -0.74
C GLY A 156 17.03 -1.99 -1.46
N GLY A 157 16.76 -3.20 -0.99
CA GLY A 157 16.04 -4.21 -1.75
C GLY A 157 16.99 -5.35 -2.11
N GLY A 158 16.64 -6.54 -1.67
CA GLY A 158 17.40 -7.77 -1.82
C GLY A 158 16.58 -8.94 -1.28
N PRO A 159 17.06 -10.19 -1.44
CA PRO A 159 16.42 -11.35 -0.84
C PRO A 159 16.36 -11.17 0.68
N GLY A 160 15.17 -11.31 1.24
CA GLY A 160 14.91 -11.07 2.67
C GLY A 160 13.42 -11.16 2.98
N GLU A 161 13.03 -10.70 4.17
CA GLU A 161 11.64 -10.78 4.65
C GLU A 161 10.64 -10.12 3.71
N ALA A 162 11.00 -8.98 3.11
CA ALA A 162 10.17 -8.27 2.14
C ALA A 162 9.74 -9.12 0.92
N TRP A 163 10.54 -10.12 0.52
CA TRP A 163 10.18 -11.04 -0.57
C TRP A 163 9.05 -12.01 -0.17
N PHE A 164 8.86 -12.23 1.13
CA PHE A 164 7.74 -12.98 1.69
C PHE A 164 6.62 -12.06 2.21
N GLY A 165 6.73 -10.75 1.97
CA GLY A 165 5.77 -9.74 2.43
C GLY A 165 6.04 -9.23 3.86
N GLY A 166 7.17 -9.58 4.46
CA GLY A 166 7.61 -9.03 5.75
C GLY A 166 8.13 -7.59 5.66
N THR A 167 8.88 -7.14 6.67
CA THR A 167 9.40 -5.77 6.75
C THR A 167 10.42 -5.50 5.64
N ALA A 168 10.38 -4.31 5.03
CA ALA A 168 11.34 -3.90 4.02
C ALA A 168 12.30 -2.83 4.53
N HIS A 169 13.55 -3.22 4.78
CA HIS A 169 14.63 -2.30 5.13
C HIS A 169 15.17 -1.59 3.89
N ARG A 170 15.30 -0.26 3.98
CA ARG A 170 15.75 0.63 2.91
C ARG A 170 16.68 1.71 3.48
N THR A 171 17.40 2.36 2.59
CA THR A 171 18.29 3.47 2.94
C THR A 171 18.05 4.62 1.99
N LEU A 172 17.57 5.74 2.55
CA LEU A 172 17.47 7.01 1.84
C LEU A 172 18.84 7.66 1.77
N ARG A 173 19.31 7.96 0.57
CA ARG A 173 20.52 8.74 0.33
C ARG A 173 20.12 10.10 -0.22
N VAL A 174 20.36 11.13 0.58
CA VAL A 174 20.09 12.53 0.22
C VAL A 174 21.40 13.32 0.26
N THR A 175 21.67 14.08 -0.80
CA THR A 175 22.78 15.02 -0.85
C THR A 175 22.22 16.43 -0.71
N LEU A 176 22.70 17.15 0.31
CA LEU A 176 22.29 18.51 0.63
C LEU A 176 23.48 19.45 0.36
N ARG A 177 23.21 20.56 -0.33
CA ARG A 177 24.18 21.62 -0.63
C ARG A 177 23.72 22.93 -0.03
N ASN A 178 24.60 23.59 0.72
CA ASN A 178 24.37 24.96 1.19
C ASN A 178 24.68 25.93 0.06
N GLU A 179 23.64 26.52 -0.52
CA GLU A 179 23.75 27.57 -1.54
C GLU A 179 23.68 28.97 -0.94
N GLY A 180 23.48 29.07 0.37
CA GLY A 180 23.45 30.32 1.11
C GLY A 180 24.83 30.86 1.45
N THR A 181 24.86 32.07 1.99
CA THR A 181 26.06 32.72 2.53
C THR A 181 26.19 32.52 4.05
N ALA A 182 25.19 31.95 4.71
CA ALA A 182 25.21 31.58 6.12
C ALA A 182 25.81 30.18 6.35
N THR A 183 26.55 30.02 7.46
CA THR A 183 26.81 28.68 7.99
C THR A 183 25.52 28.16 8.63
N LEU A 184 25.06 26.98 8.19
CA LEU A 184 23.88 26.31 8.74
C LEU A 184 24.33 25.33 9.80
N THR A 185 23.80 25.45 11.02
CA THR A 185 24.09 24.54 12.13
C THR A 185 22.83 23.75 12.47
N ASP A 186 22.87 22.46 12.14
CA ASP A 186 21.86 21.44 12.41
C ASP A 186 20.41 21.88 12.13
N PRO A 187 20.09 22.24 10.87
CA PRO A 187 18.72 22.63 10.53
C PRO A 187 17.75 21.44 10.76
N PRO A 188 16.55 21.68 11.32
CA PRO A 188 15.60 20.63 11.63
C PRO A 188 15.11 19.93 10.36
N LEU A 189 15.41 18.63 10.25
CA LEU A 189 14.96 17.74 9.19
C LEU A 189 13.84 16.85 9.71
N SER A 190 12.67 16.93 9.07
CA SER A 190 11.56 16.00 9.26
C SER A 190 11.51 15.02 8.08
N LEU A 191 11.34 13.73 8.38
CA LEU A 191 11.20 12.68 7.38
C LEU A 191 9.94 11.87 7.65
N THR A 192 9.15 11.63 6.61
CA THR A 192 7.99 10.74 6.68
C THR A 192 7.98 9.73 5.55
N VAL A 193 7.42 8.55 5.80
CA VAL A 193 7.22 7.46 4.85
C VAL A 193 5.76 6.99 4.85
N GLY A 194 5.32 6.43 3.73
CA GLY A 194 3.94 5.97 3.63
C GLY A 194 3.50 5.78 2.19
N ARG A 195 2.21 5.53 2.02
CA ARG A 195 1.58 5.38 0.70
C ARG A 195 0.93 6.70 0.29
N GLY A 196 1.00 7.01 -1.00
CA GLY A 196 0.44 8.24 -1.54
C GLY A 196 1.42 9.42 -1.56
N PRO A 197 0.93 10.64 -1.86
CA PRO A 197 1.77 11.84 -1.99
C PRO A 197 2.14 12.47 -0.64
N GLU A 198 1.34 12.25 0.40
CA GLU A 198 1.53 12.84 1.73
C GLU A 198 1.68 11.75 2.80
N PRO A 199 2.88 11.19 2.95
CA PRO A 199 3.16 10.21 3.98
C PRO A 199 3.17 10.83 5.39
N THR A 200 2.67 10.09 6.38
CA THR A 200 2.55 10.54 7.78
C THR A 200 3.38 9.73 8.77
N GLU A 201 3.94 8.58 8.38
CA GLU A 201 4.71 7.74 9.29
C GLU A 201 6.10 8.35 9.49
N PRO A 202 6.48 8.75 10.72
CA PRO A 202 7.74 9.46 10.94
C PRO A 202 8.95 8.52 10.85
N ILE A 203 10.04 9.00 10.24
CA ILE A 203 11.36 8.36 10.24
C ILE A 203 12.29 9.17 11.14
N THR A 204 13.12 8.50 11.93
CA THR A 204 14.18 9.14 12.71
C THR A 204 15.19 9.82 11.77
N ALA A 205 15.18 11.15 11.75
CA ALA A 205 16.16 11.93 11.01
C ALA A 205 17.48 12.04 11.82
N PRO A 206 18.65 11.93 11.16
CA PRO A 206 19.92 12.20 11.80
C PRO A 206 20.14 13.71 11.97
N ALA A 207 21.01 14.09 12.90
CA ALA A 207 21.55 15.44 12.95
C ALA A 207 22.32 15.74 11.65
N LEU A 208 22.02 16.87 11.01
CA LEU A 208 22.70 17.36 9.82
C LEU A 208 24.04 18.02 10.18
N GLY A 209 24.19 18.48 11.43
CA GLY A 209 25.39 19.14 11.90
C GLY A 209 25.67 20.43 11.12
N THR A 210 26.94 20.84 11.05
CA THR A 210 27.31 22.12 10.43
C THR A 210 27.63 21.98 8.94
N LEU A 211 27.04 22.88 8.13
CA LEU A 211 27.22 23.04 6.69
C LEU A 211 27.66 24.48 6.39
N ALA A 212 28.92 24.66 6.01
CA ALA A 212 29.45 25.95 5.60
C ALA A 212 28.87 26.39 4.23
N PRO A 213 28.92 27.70 3.89
CA PRO A 213 28.54 28.19 2.57
C PRO A 213 29.23 27.42 1.44
N GLY A 214 28.46 26.98 0.44
CA GLY A 214 28.96 26.19 -0.69
C GLY A 214 29.26 24.72 -0.40
N GLN A 215 29.20 24.27 0.87
CA GLN A 215 29.48 22.89 1.24
C GLN A 215 28.36 21.95 0.81
N GLU A 216 28.73 20.76 0.36
CA GLU A 216 27.82 19.68 0.00
C GLU A 216 28.12 18.44 0.86
N ARG A 217 27.07 17.78 1.37
CA ARG A 217 27.20 16.56 2.18
C ARG A 217 26.09 15.57 1.84
N THR A 218 26.46 14.30 1.77
CA THR A 218 25.52 13.19 1.56
C THR A 218 25.22 12.50 2.88
N TYR A 219 23.92 12.30 3.16
CA TYR A 219 23.40 11.60 4.32
C TYR A 219 22.78 10.27 3.89
N ALA A 220 23.09 9.21 4.63
CA ALA A 220 22.51 7.88 4.46
C ALA A 220 21.62 7.56 5.66
N ILE A 221 20.32 7.47 5.43
CA ILE A 221 19.30 7.42 6.47
C ILE A 221 18.57 6.07 6.35
N PRO A 222 18.83 5.12 7.25
CA PRO A 222 18.15 3.84 7.25
C PRO A 222 16.70 4.01 7.70
N PHE A 223 15.77 3.34 7.03
CA PHE A 223 14.37 3.27 7.43
C PHE A 223 13.78 1.92 7.07
N SER A 224 12.66 1.57 7.72
CA SER A 224 11.94 0.32 7.47
C SER A 224 10.50 0.62 7.10
N VAL A 225 9.98 -0.12 6.13
CA VAL A 225 8.55 -0.15 5.82
C VAL A 225 7.96 -1.36 6.52
N GLY A 226 6.98 -1.13 7.41
CA GLY A 226 6.33 -2.17 8.21
C GLY A 226 5.64 -3.24 7.36
N ALA A 227 5.57 -4.45 7.90
CA ALA A 227 4.84 -5.56 7.28
C ALA A 227 3.32 -5.33 7.35
N PRO A 228 2.55 -5.69 6.30
CA PRO A 228 3.03 -6.27 5.05
C PRO A 228 3.59 -5.21 4.08
N ALA A 229 4.87 -5.33 3.70
CA ALA A 229 5.52 -4.37 2.81
C ALA A 229 5.19 -4.68 1.34
N PHE A 230 4.04 -4.18 0.87
CA PHE A 230 3.52 -4.41 -0.47
C PHE A 230 3.08 -3.12 -1.18
N GLY A 231 3.65 -2.87 -2.35
CA GLY A 231 3.29 -1.76 -3.24
C GLY A 231 4.35 -0.66 -3.33
N ARG A 232 3.90 0.54 -3.69
CA ARG A 232 4.74 1.74 -3.84
C ARG A 232 4.63 2.62 -2.60
N TYR A 233 5.78 3.09 -2.14
CA TYR A 233 5.94 3.95 -0.98
C TYR A 233 6.66 5.23 -1.37
N THR A 234 6.26 6.32 -0.75
CA THR A 234 6.87 7.64 -0.90
C THR A 234 7.54 8.00 0.41
N VAL A 235 8.76 8.50 0.32
CA VAL A 235 9.49 9.14 1.41
C VAL A 235 9.50 10.63 1.12
N ARG A 236 9.05 11.44 2.07
CA ARG A 236 9.07 12.90 1.99
C ARG A 236 10.01 13.42 3.08
N GLY A 237 10.87 14.35 2.70
CA GLY A 237 11.70 15.09 3.63
C GLY A 237 11.42 16.57 3.53
N GLU A 238 11.41 17.23 4.68
CA GLU A 238 11.20 18.67 4.81
C GLU A 238 12.24 19.26 5.76
N ILE A 239 12.88 20.34 5.33
CA ILE A 239 13.86 21.06 6.13
C ILE A 239 13.33 22.46 6.38
N THR A 240 13.15 22.78 7.66
CA THR A 240 12.64 24.08 8.13
C THR A 240 13.77 24.92 8.75
N GLY A 241 13.49 26.17 9.12
CA GLY A 241 14.51 27.07 9.68
C GLY A 241 15.46 27.71 8.65
N LEU A 242 15.09 27.64 7.37
CA LEU A 242 15.74 28.30 6.23
C LEU A 242 14.93 29.54 5.82
N ASP A 243 15.52 30.41 4.98
CA ASP A 243 14.81 31.56 4.42
C ASP A 243 13.65 31.11 3.50
N GLU A 244 13.85 29.97 2.83
CA GLU A 244 12.84 29.26 2.06
C GLU A 244 12.86 27.77 2.46
N PRO A 245 11.75 27.21 2.97
CA PRO A 245 11.70 25.81 3.36
C PRO A 245 11.83 24.92 2.12
N ILE A 246 12.58 23.83 2.25
CA ILE A 246 12.74 22.87 1.15
C ILE A 246 12.06 21.55 1.46
N SER A 247 11.41 21.00 0.45
CA SER A 247 10.83 19.66 0.49
C SER A 247 11.39 18.82 -0.65
N PHE A 248 11.70 17.56 -0.37
CA PHE A 248 12.12 16.59 -1.37
C PHE A 248 11.36 15.28 -1.21
N THR A 249 11.19 14.56 -2.32
CA THR A 249 10.48 13.28 -2.34
C THR A 249 11.32 12.21 -3.01
N ALA A 250 11.15 10.99 -2.53
CA ALA A 250 11.78 9.81 -3.08
C ALA A 250 10.77 8.66 -3.11
N HIS A 251 10.89 7.78 -4.09
CA HIS A 251 9.97 6.65 -4.25
C HIS A 251 10.70 5.33 -4.08
N THR A 252 10.00 4.36 -3.54
CA THR A 252 10.50 3.00 -3.41
C THR A 252 9.35 2.00 -3.54
N SER A 253 9.63 0.77 -3.97
CA SER A 253 8.61 -0.27 -4.12
C SER A 253 9.04 -1.56 -3.44
N SER A 254 8.07 -2.33 -2.94
CA SER A 254 8.28 -3.62 -2.31
C SER A 254 7.24 -4.61 -2.80
N TYR A 255 7.68 -5.78 -3.26
CA TYR A 255 6.81 -6.83 -3.78
C TYR A 255 7.28 -8.20 -3.29
N PRO A 256 6.36 -9.07 -2.83
CA PRO A 256 6.69 -10.39 -2.32
C PRO A 256 6.95 -11.37 -3.46
N TRP A 257 8.13 -11.27 -4.09
CA TRP A 257 8.51 -12.11 -5.23
C TRP A 257 8.80 -13.57 -4.87
N ALA A 258 9.03 -13.92 -3.59
CA ALA A 258 9.37 -15.30 -3.23
C ALA A 258 8.25 -16.29 -3.59
N LEU A 259 6.99 -15.93 -3.33
CA LEU A 259 5.83 -16.78 -3.64
C LEU A 259 5.68 -17.06 -5.15
N PRO A 260 5.64 -16.05 -6.05
CA PRO A 260 5.54 -16.32 -7.48
C PRO A 260 6.78 -17.04 -8.03
N VAL A 261 7.98 -16.75 -7.52
CA VAL A 261 9.20 -17.48 -7.92
C VAL A 261 9.14 -18.94 -7.49
N LEU A 262 8.72 -19.23 -6.25
CA LEU A 262 8.54 -20.59 -5.76
C LEU A 262 7.48 -21.35 -6.56
N ALA A 263 6.34 -20.71 -6.87
CA ALA A 263 5.32 -21.31 -7.73
C ALA A 263 5.88 -21.63 -9.12
N ALA A 264 6.64 -20.71 -9.71
CA ALA A 264 7.28 -20.91 -11.01
C ALA A 264 8.34 -22.04 -11.00
N LEU A 265 8.98 -22.31 -9.86
CA LEU A 265 9.94 -23.40 -9.69
C LEU A 265 9.28 -24.76 -9.40
N VAL A 266 8.20 -24.80 -8.62
CA VAL A 266 7.52 -26.04 -8.23
C VAL A 266 6.72 -26.64 -9.39
N LEU A 267 6.01 -25.82 -10.16
CA LEU A 267 5.19 -26.25 -11.31
C LEU A 267 5.96 -27.09 -12.37
N PRO A 268 7.18 -26.73 -12.81
CA PRO A 268 7.93 -27.57 -13.74
C PRO A 268 8.49 -28.83 -13.08
N LEU A 269 8.83 -28.80 -11.79
CA LEU A 269 9.31 -29.98 -11.07
C LEU A 269 8.24 -31.07 -10.97
N THR A 270 6.98 -30.70 -10.66
CA THR A 270 5.87 -31.66 -10.63
C THR A 270 5.58 -32.24 -12.01
N GLY A 271 5.73 -31.46 -13.08
CA GLY A 271 5.65 -31.93 -14.46
C GLY A 271 6.79 -32.91 -14.84
N LEU A 272 8.01 -32.66 -14.37
CA LEU A 272 9.17 -33.51 -14.63
C LEU A 272 9.17 -34.81 -13.82
N THR A 273 8.71 -34.80 -12.56
CA THR A 273 8.55 -36.02 -11.76
C THR A 273 7.41 -36.88 -12.28
N ALA A 274 6.29 -36.28 -12.72
CA ALA A 274 5.21 -37.00 -13.39
C ALA A 274 5.67 -37.63 -14.72
N ARG A 275 6.53 -36.94 -15.49
CA ARG A 275 7.13 -37.50 -16.72
C ARG A 275 8.16 -38.59 -16.39
N ARG A 276 8.99 -38.44 -15.36
CA ARG A 276 9.95 -39.47 -14.93
C ARG A 276 9.25 -40.70 -14.37
N GLY A 277 8.13 -40.58 -13.67
CA GLY A 277 7.29 -41.72 -13.29
C GLY A 277 6.76 -42.49 -14.51
N LYS A 278 6.31 -41.76 -15.55
CA LYS A 278 5.89 -42.36 -16.83
C LYS A 278 7.03 -42.99 -17.63
N HIS A 279 8.26 -42.47 -17.53
CA HIS A 279 9.45 -43.04 -18.18
C HIS A 279 10.10 -44.17 -17.37
N ALA A 280 10.02 -44.15 -16.04
CA ALA A 280 10.45 -45.25 -15.17
C ALA A 280 9.54 -46.48 -15.32
N LEU A 281 8.24 -46.27 -15.56
CA LEU A 281 7.29 -47.30 -16.02
C LEU A 281 7.52 -47.75 -17.48
N ARG A 282 8.44 -47.11 -18.21
CA ARG A 282 8.83 -47.45 -19.59
C ARG A 282 10.23 -48.06 -19.71
N ARG A 283 10.91 -48.27 -18.58
CA ARG A 283 11.93 -49.32 -18.52
C ARG A 283 11.15 -50.63 -18.63
N PRO A 284 11.43 -51.53 -19.58
CA PRO A 284 10.86 -52.87 -19.50
C PRO A 284 11.23 -53.37 -18.10
N PRO A 285 10.25 -53.83 -17.28
CA PRO A 285 10.60 -54.38 -16.00
C PRO A 285 11.65 -55.45 -16.27
N ALA A 286 12.81 -55.34 -15.63
CA ALA A 286 13.64 -56.51 -15.42
C ALA A 286 12.68 -57.55 -14.83
N ALA A 287 12.44 -58.61 -15.60
CA ALA A 287 11.44 -59.61 -15.31
C ALA A 287 11.66 -60.12 -13.88
N LEU A 288 10.88 -59.58 -12.94
CA LEU A 288 10.52 -60.31 -11.75
C LEU A 288 9.72 -61.47 -12.29
N THR A 289 10.42 -62.58 -12.42
CA THR A 289 9.92 -63.91 -12.73
C THR A 289 9.02 -64.34 -11.57
N ALA A 290 7.83 -63.72 -11.50
CA ALA A 290 6.70 -64.21 -10.74
C ALA A 290 5.78 -64.86 -11.78
N THR A 291 5.97 -66.17 -11.96
CA THR A 291 5.18 -67.09 -12.81
C THR A 291 5.06 -66.70 -14.29
N GLY A 292 5.79 -67.42 -15.15
CA GLY A 292 5.74 -67.29 -16.61
C GLY A 292 4.43 -67.75 -17.24
N LEU A 293 3.32 -67.04 -16.97
CA LEU A 293 2.14 -67.10 -17.84
C LEU A 293 2.17 -65.92 -18.83
N PRO A 294 1.84 -66.15 -20.12
CA PRO A 294 1.72 -65.08 -21.10
C PRO A 294 0.66 -64.06 -20.65
N PRO A 295 0.79 -62.78 -21.05
CA PRO A 295 -0.22 -61.78 -20.73
C PRO A 295 -1.58 -62.23 -21.27
N ARG A 296 -2.57 -62.34 -20.38
CA ARG A 296 -3.95 -62.69 -20.75
C ARG A 296 -4.58 -61.57 -21.58
N THR A 297 -5.33 -61.94 -22.61
CA THR A 297 -6.19 -60.99 -23.31
C THR A 297 -7.33 -60.54 -22.39
N MET A 298 -7.99 -59.42 -22.72
CA MET A 298 -9.15 -58.95 -21.95
C MET A 298 -10.23 -60.04 -21.86
N ASN A 299 -10.51 -60.76 -22.95
CA ASN A 299 -11.50 -61.84 -22.98
C ASN A 299 -11.11 -62.99 -22.05
N GLN A 300 -9.82 -63.34 -21.96
CA GLN A 300 -9.35 -64.36 -21.02
C GLN A 300 -9.47 -63.91 -19.55
N ALA A 301 -9.28 -62.62 -19.28
CA ALA A 301 -9.50 -62.06 -17.95
C ALA A 301 -10.99 -62.12 -17.56
N VAL A 302 -11.87 -61.75 -18.49
CA VAL A 302 -13.33 -61.86 -18.30
C VAL A 302 -13.75 -63.32 -18.11
N ALA A 303 -13.27 -64.24 -18.94
CA ALA A 303 -13.55 -65.68 -18.82
C ALA A 303 -13.13 -66.24 -17.45
N ALA A 304 -12.00 -65.77 -16.91
CA ALA A 304 -11.55 -66.16 -15.57
C ALA A 304 -12.51 -65.63 -14.47
N ASN A 305 -12.98 -64.39 -14.60
CA ASN A 305 -13.97 -63.81 -13.70
C ASN A 305 -15.32 -64.54 -13.79
N VAL A 306 -15.76 -64.89 -15.00
CA VAL A 306 -16.97 -65.69 -15.25
C VAL A 306 -16.86 -67.05 -14.58
N ALA A 307 -15.71 -67.74 -14.70
CA ALA A 307 -15.48 -69.03 -14.03
C ALA A 307 -15.56 -68.89 -12.51
N TRP A 308 -14.94 -67.86 -11.94
CA TRP A 308 -14.98 -67.59 -10.50
C TRP A 308 -16.40 -67.31 -9.99
N TRP A 309 -17.17 -66.48 -10.68
CA TRP A 309 -18.56 -66.19 -10.32
C TRP A 309 -19.46 -67.41 -10.49
N SER A 310 -19.24 -68.20 -11.55
CA SER A 310 -19.96 -69.46 -11.77
C SER A 310 -19.75 -70.42 -10.61
N GLN A 311 -18.49 -70.58 -10.15
CA GLN A 311 -18.17 -71.40 -8.99
C GLN A 311 -18.82 -70.87 -7.71
N THR A 312 -18.76 -69.56 -7.48
CA THR A 312 -19.36 -68.91 -6.29
C THR A 312 -20.88 -69.10 -6.24
N ARG A 313 -21.53 -69.20 -7.40
CA ARG A 313 -22.98 -69.43 -7.54
C ARG A 313 -23.35 -70.91 -7.67
N ASN A 314 -22.40 -71.84 -7.53
CA ASN A 314 -22.58 -73.28 -7.75
C ASN A 314 -23.18 -73.64 -9.12
N LEU A 315 -22.83 -72.88 -10.15
CA LEU A 315 -23.23 -73.15 -11.54
C LEU A 315 -22.13 -73.95 -12.25
N SER A 316 -22.50 -75.05 -12.90
CA SER A 316 -21.56 -75.79 -13.73
C SER A 316 -21.25 -75.02 -15.04
N PRO A 317 -20.05 -75.17 -15.62
CA PRO A 317 -19.70 -74.54 -16.89
C PRO A 317 -20.67 -74.89 -18.04
N GLU A 318 -21.22 -76.10 -18.04
CA GLU A 318 -22.22 -76.51 -19.04
C GLU A 318 -23.55 -75.75 -18.90
N GLN A 319 -24.02 -75.54 -17.67
CA GLN A 319 -25.24 -74.76 -17.41
C GLN A 319 -25.08 -73.30 -17.85
N VAL A 320 -23.91 -72.71 -17.59
CA VAL A 320 -23.61 -71.33 -18.00
C VAL A 320 -23.53 -71.22 -19.52
N ALA A 321 -22.82 -72.13 -20.19
CA ALA A 321 -22.71 -72.14 -21.65
C ALA A 321 -24.08 -72.36 -22.31
N SER A 322 -24.89 -73.31 -21.81
CA SER A 322 -26.24 -73.58 -22.32
C SER A 322 -27.17 -72.37 -22.15
N SER A 323 -27.15 -71.75 -20.96
CA SER A 323 -27.96 -70.56 -20.68
C SER A 323 -27.52 -69.38 -21.54
N LEU A 324 -26.21 -69.19 -21.70
CA LEU A 324 -25.66 -68.15 -22.57
C LEU A 324 -26.09 -68.35 -24.02
N GLY A 325 -26.06 -69.58 -24.52
CA GLY A 325 -26.50 -69.87 -25.87
C GLY A 325 -28.00 -69.66 -26.07
N SER A 326 -28.82 -69.97 -25.06
CA SER A 326 -30.26 -69.71 -25.10
C SER A 326 -30.59 -68.20 -25.13
N LEU A 327 -29.82 -67.38 -24.42
CA LEU A 327 -30.07 -65.93 -24.32
C LEU A 327 -29.49 -65.13 -25.50
N THR A 328 -28.38 -65.59 -26.07
CA THR A 328 -27.71 -64.93 -27.20
C THR A 328 -28.14 -65.47 -28.57
N GLY A 329 -28.85 -66.61 -28.61
CA GLY A 329 -29.26 -67.28 -29.84
C GLY A 329 -28.11 -67.94 -30.61
N ARG A 330 -26.93 -68.09 -29.98
CA ARG A 330 -25.73 -68.70 -30.58
C ARG A 330 -25.31 -69.93 -29.77
N PRO A 331 -25.00 -71.08 -30.37
CA PRO A 331 -24.52 -72.24 -29.62
C PRO A 331 -23.20 -71.88 -28.92
N ARG A 332 -23.13 -72.16 -27.61
CA ARG A 332 -21.96 -71.90 -26.76
C ARG A 332 -21.57 -73.17 -26.03
N THR A 333 -20.27 -73.39 -25.90
CA THR A 333 -19.68 -74.52 -25.19
C THR A 333 -18.84 -74.02 -24.00
N PRO A 334 -18.56 -74.88 -23.01
CA PRO A 334 -17.66 -74.53 -21.91
C PRO A 334 -16.26 -74.08 -22.39
N ALA A 335 -15.78 -74.60 -23.52
CA ALA A 335 -14.49 -74.23 -24.11
C ALA A 335 -14.45 -72.77 -24.61
N ASP A 336 -15.61 -72.20 -24.97
CA ASP A 336 -15.72 -70.79 -25.38
C ASP A 336 -15.59 -69.83 -24.20
N LEU A 337 -15.77 -70.34 -22.97
CA LEU A 337 -15.68 -69.62 -21.71
C LEU A 337 -14.41 -70.01 -20.90
N ASP A 338 -13.51 -70.79 -21.49
CA ASP A 338 -12.28 -71.22 -20.84
C ASP A 338 -11.23 -70.09 -20.85
N PRO A 339 -10.77 -69.59 -19.69
CA PRO A 339 -9.72 -68.57 -19.63
C PRO A 339 -8.37 -69.02 -20.21
N ALA A 340 -8.14 -70.33 -20.34
CA ALA A 340 -6.95 -70.88 -20.98
C ALA A 340 -7.03 -70.85 -22.52
N ASN A 341 -8.22 -70.66 -23.09
CA ASN A 341 -8.41 -70.60 -24.54
C ASN A 341 -7.93 -69.24 -25.10
N PRO A 342 -6.88 -69.21 -25.94
CA PRO A 342 -6.36 -67.96 -26.52
C PRO A 342 -7.31 -67.33 -27.54
N SER A 343 -8.24 -68.11 -28.09
CA SER A 343 -9.22 -67.67 -29.08
C SER A 343 -10.57 -67.30 -28.45
N CYS A 344 -10.66 -67.22 -27.11
CA CYS A 344 -11.87 -66.81 -26.40
C CYS A 344 -12.35 -65.43 -26.89
N SER A 345 -13.59 -65.40 -27.38
CA SER A 345 -14.26 -64.18 -27.83
C SER A 345 -15.58 -63.98 -27.09
N LEU A 346 -15.66 -62.84 -26.41
CA LEU A 346 -16.85 -62.38 -25.69
C LEU A 346 -17.19 -60.99 -26.23
N ASP A 347 -18.37 -60.87 -26.83
CA ASP A 347 -18.90 -59.60 -27.30
C ASP A 347 -19.82 -58.93 -26.25
N ALA A 348 -20.36 -57.76 -26.58
CA ALA A 348 -21.18 -57.00 -25.64
C ALA A 348 -22.49 -57.72 -25.25
N ASP A 349 -23.08 -58.48 -26.17
CA ASP A 349 -24.32 -59.23 -25.91
C ASP A 349 -24.03 -60.40 -24.97
N ASP A 350 -22.89 -61.07 -25.14
CA ASP A 350 -22.42 -62.12 -24.24
C ASP A 350 -22.21 -61.60 -22.82
N LEU A 351 -21.55 -60.45 -22.67
CA LEU A 351 -21.29 -59.85 -21.36
C LEU A 351 -22.58 -59.51 -20.64
N LEU A 352 -23.56 -58.94 -21.35
CA LEU A 352 -24.86 -58.61 -20.79
C LEU A 352 -25.63 -59.87 -20.39
N ALA A 353 -25.62 -60.91 -21.23
CA ALA A 353 -26.24 -62.19 -20.90
C ALA A 353 -25.58 -62.86 -19.69
N LEU A 354 -24.25 -62.88 -19.63
CA LEU A 354 -23.48 -63.42 -18.50
C LEU A 354 -23.75 -62.66 -17.20
N SER A 355 -23.89 -61.34 -17.25
CA SER A 355 -24.24 -60.53 -16.07
C SER A 355 -25.61 -60.91 -15.49
N ARG A 356 -26.56 -61.31 -16.35
CA ARG A 356 -27.90 -61.76 -15.95
C ARG A 356 -27.89 -63.21 -15.45
N ILE A 357 -27.15 -64.11 -16.11
CA ILE A 357 -27.03 -65.51 -15.71
C ILE A 357 -26.38 -65.62 -14.33
N LEU A 358 -25.31 -64.86 -14.12
CA LEU A 358 -24.53 -64.86 -12.88
C LEU A 358 -25.11 -63.91 -11.83
N ASP A 359 -26.09 -63.09 -12.21
CA ASP A 359 -26.75 -62.09 -11.37
C ASP A 359 -25.73 -61.16 -10.67
N VAL A 360 -24.83 -60.60 -11.47
CA VAL A 360 -23.78 -59.66 -11.06
C VAL A 360 -23.78 -58.43 -11.97
N PRO A 361 -23.41 -57.24 -11.45
CA PRO A 361 -23.33 -56.06 -12.30
C PRO A 361 -22.21 -56.23 -13.33
N LEU A 362 -22.45 -55.81 -14.58
CA LEU A 362 -21.51 -55.89 -15.70
C LEU A 362 -20.05 -55.52 -15.36
N PRO A 363 -19.77 -54.44 -14.60
CA PRO A 363 -18.40 -54.10 -14.23
C PRO A 363 -17.67 -55.20 -13.43
N ALA A 364 -18.39 -56.04 -12.68
CA ALA A 364 -17.82 -57.15 -11.93
C ALA A 364 -17.24 -58.27 -12.82
N LEU A 365 -17.63 -58.32 -14.09
CA LEU A 365 -17.04 -59.23 -15.08
C LEU A 365 -15.76 -58.65 -15.71
N LEU A 366 -15.67 -57.31 -15.76
CA LEU A 366 -14.60 -56.58 -16.45
C LEU A 366 -13.42 -56.23 -15.54
N PHE A 367 -13.66 -56.08 -14.23
CA PHE A 367 -12.59 -55.78 -13.30
C PHE A 367 -11.90 -57.05 -12.82
N THR A 368 -10.58 -57.04 -12.88
CA THR A 368 -9.73 -58.03 -12.21
C THR A 368 -9.88 -57.83 -10.70
N THR A 369 -10.77 -58.58 -10.07
CA THR A 369 -10.64 -58.75 -8.63
C THR A 369 -9.37 -59.58 -8.44
N SER A 370 -8.38 -59.05 -7.72
CA SER A 370 -7.20 -59.86 -7.36
C SER A 370 -7.73 -61.02 -6.53
N ALA A 371 -7.83 -62.19 -7.15
CA ALA A 371 -8.31 -63.39 -6.49
C ALA A 371 -7.41 -63.63 -5.26
N PRO A 372 -7.96 -63.68 -4.04
CA PRO A 372 -7.19 -64.17 -2.91
C PRO A 372 -7.00 -65.69 -3.11
N GLY A 373 -5.75 -66.09 -3.23
CA GLY A 373 -5.27 -67.44 -2.94
C GLY A 373 -5.93 -68.60 -3.71
N LEU A 374 -5.21 -69.10 -4.73
CA LEU A 374 -5.09 -70.55 -4.83
C LEU A 374 -4.55 -71.07 -3.48
N PRO A 375 -5.03 -72.19 -2.94
CA PRO A 375 -4.64 -72.67 -1.62
C PRO A 375 -3.14 -73.01 -1.64
N GLY A 376 -2.33 -72.17 -0.99
CA GLY A 376 -0.88 -72.30 -1.03
C GLY A 376 -0.14 -71.52 0.04
N ASP A 377 -0.50 -70.25 0.29
CA ASP A 377 0.32 -69.41 1.18
C ASP A 377 -0.51 -68.79 2.31
N ALA A 378 -0.43 -69.44 3.46
CA ALA A 378 -0.96 -68.96 4.72
C ALA A 378 -0.03 -67.90 5.33
N SER A 379 -0.58 -66.76 5.73
CA SER A 379 -0.14 -66.00 6.91
C SER A 379 -1.20 -64.98 7.33
N ALA A 380 -1.54 -65.02 8.61
CA ALA A 380 -2.65 -64.37 9.30
C ALA A 380 -2.53 -62.83 9.41
N PRO A 381 -3.62 -62.10 9.74
CA PRO A 381 -3.70 -60.64 9.64
C PRO A 381 -3.24 -59.92 10.93
N ALA A 382 -2.58 -58.77 10.76
CA ALA A 382 -2.38 -57.79 11.83
C ALA A 382 -3.50 -56.73 11.80
N ALA A 383 -4.00 -56.42 12.99
CA ALA A 383 -5.25 -55.75 13.29
C ALA A 383 -5.36 -54.29 12.81
N ALA A 384 -6.59 -53.92 12.47
CA ALA A 384 -7.05 -52.59 12.12
C ALA A 384 -7.36 -51.72 13.36
N SER A 385 -7.24 -50.42 13.13
CA SER A 385 -7.53 -49.27 13.98
C SER A 385 -8.94 -49.22 14.55
N GLU A 386 -9.08 -48.65 15.76
CA GLU A 386 -10.36 -48.13 16.25
C GLU A 386 -10.15 -46.72 16.85
N GLN A 387 -10.69 -45.71 16.19
CA GLN A 387 -10.88 -44.36 16.73
C GLN A 387 -12.25 -43.85 16.31
N THR A 388 -12.83 -43.03 17.19
CA THR A 388 -14.04 -42.18 17.05
C THR A 388 -15.28 -42.87 17.65
N GLN A 389 -15.95 -42.39 18.69
CA GLN A 389 -16.45 -41.04 19.04
C GLN A 389 -17.00 -41.15 20.49
N ARG A 390 -17.05 -40.18 21.43
CA ARG A 390 -17.68 -38.85 21.39
C ARG A 390 -17.73 -38.26 22.83
N LEU A 391 -17.82 -36.92 22.93
CA LEU A 391 -18.26 -36.02 24.03
C LEU A 391 -17.27 -35.57 25.13
N PRO A 392 -17.17 -34.24 25.34
CA PRO A 392 -16.92 -33.66 26.66
C PRO A 392 -18.19 -32.98 27.24
N LYS A 393 -18.43 -33.28 28.52
CA LYS A 393 -19.27 -32.52 29.47
C LYS A 393 -18.69 -31.13 29.70
N VAL A 394 -19.53 -30.09 29.84
CA VAL A 394 -19.43 -29.10 30.94
C VAL A 394 -20.83 -28.58 31.28
N GLN A 395 -21.07 -28.51 32.57
CA GLN A 395 -22.26 -28.06 33.28
C GLN A 395 -22.05 -26.65 33.85
N LYS A 396 -23.07 -25.77 33.87
CA LYS A 396 -23.60 -25.16 35.11
C LYS A 396 -24.72 -24.13 34.87
N ASP A 397 -25.70 -24.21 35.77
CA ASP A 397 -26.75 -23.26 36.10
C ASP A 397 -26.27 -21.83 36.43
N GLN A 398 -27.01 -20.79 36.01
CA GLN A 398 -27.82 -19.91 36.90
C GLN A 398 -28.43 -18.70 36.14
N PRO A 399 -29.50 -18.07 36.69
CA PRO A 399 -30.52 -17.38 35.89
C PRO A 399 -30.42 -15.85 35.84
N VAL A 400 -31.07 -15.34 34.79
CA VAL A 400 -31.75 -14.06 34.54
C VAL A 400 -31.88 -13.10 35.74
N GLN A 401 -31.31 -11.89 35.59
CA GLN A 401 -31.76 -10.66 36.27
C GLN A 401 -32.14 -9.60 35.22
N GLN A 402 -33.26 -8.93 35.52
CA GLN A 402 -33.93 -7.88 34.74
C GLN A 402 -33.17 -6.53 34.76
N PRO A 403 -33.48 -5.59 33.85
CA PRO A 403 -32.91 -4.26 33.84
C PRO A 403 -33.72 -3.30 34.73
N GLU A 404 -33.07 -2.66 35.70
CA GLU A 404 -33.62 -1.50 36.42
C GLU A 404 -32.94 -0.20 35.97
N LYS A 405 -33.74 0.85 36.03
CA LYS A 405 -33.66 2.16 35.38
C LYS A 405 -33.13 3.18 36.39
N THR A 406 -32.59 4.30 35.88
CA THR A 406 -32.65 5.66 36.47
C THR A 406 -31.35 6.22 37.08
N SER A 407 -30.85 7.29 36.43
CA SER A 407 -29.96 8.36 36.94
C SER A 407 -30.63 9.15 38.10
N PRO A 408 -29.93 9.97 38.90
CA PRO A 408 -29.01 11.04 38.48
C PRO A 408 -27.55 10.72 38.75
#